data_AF-A0ABD5RGP0-F1
#
_entry.id   AF-A0ABD5RGP0-F1
#
_cell.length_a   1.000
_cell.length_b   1.000
_cell.length_c   1.000
_cell.angle_alpha   90.00
_cell.angle_beta   90.00
_cell.angle_gamma   90.00
#
_symmetry.space_group_name_H-M   'P 1'
#
loop_
_entity.id
_entity.type
_entity.pdbx_description
1 polymer ?
#
loop_
_entity_poly.entity_id
_entity_poly.type
_entity_poly.pdbx_seq_one_letter_code
_entity_poly.pdbx_strand_id
1 'polypeptide(L)'
;MPSRRFTLVLVGLLLASGVSLAAGAVIDGPPTATFTNEDDESYRITMITPPDRHAALLTNVAVTTQGGDRQLVTVEDLVWDEPYRNASVADDVETSQIVVDPGETVTTSVESWEPGDNTVYLIERRAGPDSSVRADIVTCPQRQQEYNWTFENSGGSGSSVCASSLGWFLA
;
A
#
# COMPACT_ATOMS: atom_id res chain seq x y z
N MET A 1 -13.03 58.93 33.15
CA MET A 1 -14.12 57.94 33.34
C MET A 1 -14.98 57.99 32.09
N PRO A 2 -14.70 57.10 31.13
CA PRO A 2 -15.50 55.87 31.03
C PRO A 2 -14.62 54.65 30.63
N SER A 3 -14.84 53.47 31.20
CA SER A 3 -14.33 52.23 30.59
C SER A 3 -15.47 51.25 30.43
N ARG A 4 -16.16 51.45 29.30
CA ARG A 4 -17.15 50.52 28.76
C ARG A 4 -16.44 49.22 28.39
N ARG A 5 -16.42 48.32 29.38
CA ARG A 5 -16.36 46.88 29.19
C ARG A 5 -17.48 46.49 28.20
N PHE A 6 -17.25 45.46 27.39
CA PHE A 6 -18.18 44.85 26.41
C PHE A 6 -18.26 45.46 25.01
N THR A 7 -17.23 45.28 24.19
CA THR A 7 -17.29 44.96 22.74
C THR A 7 -15.84 44.94 22.25
N LEU A 8 -15.17 43.79 22.11
CA LEU A 8 -15.12 43.04 20.85
C LEU A 8 -14.33 41.75 21.12
N VAL A 9 -15.03 40.65 21.40
CA VAL A 9 -14.47 39.29 21.50
C VAL A 9 -14.52 38.59 20.12
N LEU A 10 -14.77 39.33 19.04
CA LEU A 10 -15.02 38.80 17.69
C LEU A 10 -13.89 39.12 16.69
N VAL A 11 -12.63 38.92 17.12
CA VAL A 11 -11.44 38.95 16.23
C VAL A 11 -10.62 37.66 16.34
N GLY A 12 -10.99 36.72 17.22
CA GLY A 12 -10.17 35.56 17.57
C GLY A 12 -10.52 34.22 16.91
N LEU A 13 -11.46 34.13 15.96
CA LEU A 13 -11.98 32.83 15.51
C LEU A 13 -12.13 32.65 13.99
N LEU A 14 -11.27 33.29 13.19
CA LEU A 14 -11.18 33.07 11.74
C LEU A 14 -9.74 32.82 11.23
N LEU A 15 -8.81 32.51 12.14
CA LEU A 15 -7.42 32.12 11.82
C LEU A 15 -7.16 30.61 11.97
N ALA A 16 -8.22 29.80 12.12
CA ALA A 16 -8.14 28.34 12.23
C ALA A 16 -8.69 27.60 10.99
N SER A 17 -8.96 28.31 9.89
CA SER A 17 -9.09 27.67 8.58
C SER A 17 -7.68 27.51 8.03
N GLY A 18 -7.05 26.39 8.37
CA GLY A 18 -5.80 25.92 7.79
C GLY A 18 -5.95 25.84 6.28
N VAL A 19 -5.60 26.93 5.60
CA VAL A 19 -5.24 26.88 4.19
C VAL A 19 -3.87 26.20 4.19
N SER A 20 -3.89 24.87 4.11
CA SER A 20 -2.70 24.09 3.79
C SER A 20 -2.20 24.63 2.46
N LEU A 21 -1.12 25.41 2.52
CA LEU A 21 -0.35 25.80 1.36
C LEU A 21 0.09 24.48 0.72
N ALA A 22 -0.55 24.11 -0.39
CA ALA A 22 0.02 23.16 -1.34
C ALA A 22 1.26 23.84 -1.93
N ALA A 23 2.35 23.84 -1.15
CA ALA A 23 3.68 24.04 -1.67
C ALA A 23 3.86 22.97 -2.75
N GLY A 24 4.08 23.39 -3.99
CA GLY A 24 4.39 22.48 -5.08
C GLY A 24 5.64 21.68 -4.69
N ALA A 25 5.41 20.49 -4.15
CA ALA A 25 6.47 19.58 -3.78
C ALA A 25 7.23 19.25 -5.05
N VAL A 26 8.56 19.25 -4.97
CA VAL A 26 9.37 18.71 -6.07
C VAL A 26 9.00 17.24 -6.18
N ILE A 27 8.35 16.94 -7.30
CA ILE A 27 7.68 15.68 -7.67
C ILE A 27 8.77 14.61 -7.94
N ASP A 28 9.31 13.95 -6.90
CA ASP A 28 10.39 12.94 -7.06
C ASP A 28 10.48 11.84 -5.97
N GLY A 29 9.40 11.52 -5.27
CA GLY A 29 9.39 10.46 -4.24
C GLY A 29 9.09 9.05 -4.79
N PRO A 30 9.49 7.97 -4.07
CA PRO A 30 9.08 6.60 -4.38
C PRO A 30 7.55 6.44 -4.23
N PRO A 31 6.95 5.34 -4.76
CA PRO A 31 5.54 5.04 -4.59
C PRO A 31 5.13 5.05 -3.13
N THR A 32 3.93 5.54 -2.85
CA THR A 32 3.32 5.46 -1.52
C THR A 32 2.15 4.49 -1.55
N ALA A 33 2.09 3.60 -0.57
CA ALA A 33 1.03 2.62 -0.39
C ALA A 33 0.32 2.86 0.95
N THR A 34 -1.01 2.91 0.91
CA THR A 34 -1.88 3.02 2.07
C THR A 34 -2.73 1.75 2.17
N PHE A 35 -2.77 1.17 3.37
CA PHE A 35 -3.51 -0.04 3.68
C PHE A 35 -4.45 0.24 4.83
N THR A 36 -5.74 0.04 4.59
CA THR A 36 -6.80 0.18 5.60
C THR A 36 -7.38 -1.19 5.90
N ASN A 37 -7.40 -1.58 7.18
CA ASN A 37 -8.00 -2.84 7.61
C ASN A 37 -9.32 -2.58 8.34
N GLU A 38 -10.43 -2.89 7.67
CA GLU A 38 -11.78 -2.85 8.24
C GLU A 38 -12.28 -4.25 8.65
N ASP A 39 -11.44 -5.28 8.49
CA ASP A 39 -11.66 -6.65 8.92
C ASP A 39 -11.36 -6.83 10.42
N ASP A 40 -11.74 -7.99 10.98
CA ASP A 40 -11.45 -8.37 12.37
C ASP A 40 -10.16 -9.20 12.55
N GLU A 41 -9.48 -9.53 11.44
CA GLU A 41 -8.19 -10.22 11.40
C GLU A 41 -7.04 -9.30 10.97
N SER A 42 -5.82 -9.55 11.45
CA SER A 42 -4.64 -8.77 11.02
C SER A 42 -4.15 -9.21 9.64
N TYR A 43 -3.55 -8.30 8.87
CA TYR A 43 -2.91 -8.61 7.59
C TYR A 43 -1.41 -8.41 7.66
N ARG A 44 -0.66 -9.33 7.05
CA ARG A 44 0.77 -9.15 6.74
C ARG A 44 0.91 -8.82 5.27
N ILE A 45 1.59 -7.72 4.97
CA ILE A 45 1.89 -7.30 3.60
C ILE A 45 3.40 -7.36 3.42
N THR A 46 3.85 -8.09 2.41
CA THR A 46 5.25 -8.11 1.97
C THR A 46 5.35 -7.46 0.59
N MET A 47 6.21 -6.46 0.47
CA MET A 47 6.44 -5.69 -0.75
C MET A 47 7.76 -6.09 -1.39
N ILE A 48 7.77 -6.21 -2.72
CA ILE A 48 8.94 -6.56 -3.54
C ILE A 48 8.93 -5.66 -4.78
N THR A 49 10.10 -5.22 -5.24
CA THR A 49 10.26 -4.32 -6.41
C THR A 49 11.01 -4.99 -7.57
N PRO A 50 10.39 -5.95 -8.28
CA PRO A 50 11.01 -6.57 -9.45
C PRO A 50 11.13 -5.58 -10.62
N PRO A 51 12.19 -5.70 -11.45
CA PRO A 51 12.52 -4.72 -12.49
C PRO A 51 11.51 -4.65 -13.64
N ASP A 52 10.76 -5.74 -13.86
CA ASP A 52 9.72 -5.80 -14.87
C ASP A 52 8.63 -6.81 -14.48
N ARG A 53 7.53 -6.82 -15.24
CA ARG A 53 6.38 -7.69 -14.97
C ARG A 53 6.72 -9.17 -15.12
N HIS A 54 7.65 -9.54 -15.99
CA HIS A 54 8.05 -10.93 -16.17
C HIS A 54 8.81 -11.43 -14.94
N ALA A 55 9.77 -10.63 -14.45
CA ALA A 55 10.46 -10.89 -13.19
C ALA A 55 9.48 -10.95 -12.00
N ALA A 56 8.46 -10.07 -11.99
CA ALA A 56 7.42 -10.08 -10.97
C ALA A 56 6.67 -11.41 -10.91
N LEU A 57 6.16 -11.88 -12.05
CA LEU A 57 5.39 -13.13 -12.13
C LEU A 57 6.21 -14.36 -11.75
N LEU A 58 7.50 -14.38 -12.10
CA LEU A 58 8.40 -15.52 -11.85
C LEU A 58 9.05 -15.52 -10.45
N THR A 59 8.75 -14.52 -9.60
CA THR A 59 9.31 -14.47 -8.25
C THR A 59 8.82 -15.68 -7.44
N ASN A 60 9.76 -16.43 -6.85
CA ASN A 60 9.43 -17.62 -6.07
C ASN A 60 8.98 -17.26 -4.65
N VAL A 61 7.89 -17.90 -4.22
CA VAL A 61 7.31 -17.74 -2.89
C VAL A 61 7.16 -19.12 -2.26
N ALA A 62 7.74 -19.30 -1.07
CA ALA A 62 7.50 -20.48 -0.26
C ALA A 62 6.18 -20.31 0.48
N VAL A 63 5.30 -21.31 0.38
CA VAL A 63 3.96 -21.32 0.97
C VAL A 63 3.67 -22.64 1.67
N THR A 64 2.63 -22.66 2.49
CA THR A 64 2.04 -23.84 3.13
C THR A 64 0.63 -24.05 2.59
N THR A 65 0.34 -25.24 2.08
CA THR A 65 -1.00 -25.63 1.64
C THR A 65 -1.96 -25.79 2.82
N GLN A 66 -3.27 -25.86 2.55
CA GLN A 66 -4.26 -26.20 3.58
C GLN A 66 -3.99 -27.57 4.25
N GLY A 67 -3.39 -28.52 3.53
CA GLY A 67 -2.99 -29.84 4.05
C GLY A 67 -1.76 -29.81 4.97
N GLY A 68 -1.07 -28.67 5.06
CA GLY A 68 0.14 -28.49 5.84
C GLY A 68 1.44 -28.75 5.08
N ASP A 69 1.37 -29.16 3.81
CA ASP A 69 2.54 -29.37 2.97
C ASP A 69 3.19 -28.05 2.56
N ARG A 70 4.52 -27.98 2.62
CA ARG A 70 5.29 -26.84 2.12
C ARG A 70 5.53 -26.97 0.62
N GLN A 71 5.31 -25.88 -0.10
CA GLN A 71 5.50 -25.82 -1.55
C GLN A 71 6.22 -24.53 -1.94
N LEU A 72 6.90 -24.58 -3.08
CA LEU A 72 7.44 -23.41 -3.76
C LEU A 72 6.53 -23.13 -4.95
N VAL A 73 5.96 -21.93 -4.99
CA VAL A 73 5.08 -21.45 -6.06
C VAL A 73 5.62 -20.13 -6.60
N THR A 74 5.08 -19.65 -7.71
CA THR A 74 5.41 -18.34 -8.25
C THR A 74 4.38 -17.29 -7.83
N VAL A 75 4.71 -16.00 -7.96
CA VAL A 75 3.74 -14.91 -7.79
C VAL A 75 2.56 -15.07 -8.76
N GLU A 76 2.78 -15.56 -9.98
CA GLU A 76 1.71 -15.85 -10.95
C GLU A 76 0.64 -16.81 -10.38
N ASP A 77 1.07 -17.82 -9.64
CA ASP A 77 0.17 -18.78 -8.98
C ASP A 77 -0.62 -18.16 -7.81
N LEU A 78 -0.17 -17.02 -7.28
CA LEU A 78 -0.78 -16.32 -6.14
C LEU A 78 -1.65 -15.13 -6.54
N VAL A 79 -1.69 -14.74 -7.82
CA VAL A 79 -2.57 -13.65 -8.29
C VAL A 79 -4.04 -13.99 -8.08
N TRP A 80 -4.35 -15.29 -8.07
CA TRP A 80 -5.66 -15.81 -7.70
C TRP A 80 -5.64 -16.11 -6.20
N ASP A 81 -6.73 -15.80 -5.48
CA ASP A 81 -6.88 -16.07 -4.04
C ASP A 81 -6.85 -17.58 -3.79
N GLU A 82 -5.64 -18.13 -3.65
CA GLU A 82 -5.39 -19.54 -3.36
C GLU A 82 -5.37 -19.78 -1.84
N PRO A 83 -5.77 -20.96 -1.35
CA PRO A 83 -5.84 -21.28 0.08
C PRO A 83 -4.46 -21.58 0.69
N TYR A 84 -3.42 -20.87 0.25
CA TYR A 84 -2.07 -20.93 0.79
C TYR A 84 -1.93 -20.08 2.06
N ARG A 85 -0.93 -20.42 2.87
CA ARG A 85 -0.63 -19.78 4.16
C ARG A 85 0.87 -19.70 4.39
N ASN A 86 1.30 -18.88 5.34
CA ASN A 86 2.70 -18.70 5.74
C ASN A 86 3.60 -18.35 4.54
N ALA A 87 3.18 -17.39 3.72
CA ALA A 87 3.97 -16.96 2.58
C ALA A 87 5.28 -16.29 3.03
N SER A 88 6.35 -16.59 2.30
CA SER A 88 7.64 -15.90 2.39
C SER A 88 8.33 -15.92 1.03
N VAL A 89 8.87 -14.78 0.61
CA VAL A 89 9.68 -14.68 -0.61
C VAL A 89 10.90 -15.59 -0.48
N ALA A 90 11.12 -16.43 -1.49
CA ALA A 90 12.20 -17.42 -1.50
C ALA A 90 13.42 -16.97 -2.30
N ASP A 91 13.23 -16.03 -3.23
CA ASP A 91 14.31 -15.43 -3.99
C ASP A 91 15.13 -14.46 -3.14
N ASP A 92 16.41 -14.31 -3.49
CA ASP A 92 17.34 -13.37 -2.84
C ASP A 92 17.09 -11.94 -3.36
N VAL A 93 16.01 -11.34 -2.89
CA VAL A 93 15.56 -9.98 -3.24
C VAL A 93 15.26 -9.20 -1.97
N GLU A 94 15.40 -7.88 -2.03
CA GLU A 94 15.02 -7.03 -0.90
C GLU A 94 13.49 -7.05 -0.74
N THR A 95 13.05 -7.18 0.51
CA THR A 95 11.63 -7.17 0.86
C THR A 95 11.37 -6.18 1.99
N SER A 96 10.27 -5.44 1.89
CA SER A 96 9.74 -4.66 3.00
C SER A 96 8.47 -5.32 3.53
N GLN A 97 8.28 -5.35 4.85
CA GLN A 97 7.13 -6.01 5.46
C GLN A 97 6.45 -5.08 6.46
N ILE A 98 5.11 -5.05 6.40
CA ILE A 98 4.27 -4.38 7.39
C ILE A 98 3.19 -5.33 7.90
N VAL A 99 2.64 -5.01 9.07
CA VAL A 99 1.44 -5.63 9.62
C VAL A 99 0.40 -4.53 9.78
N VAL A 100 -0.85 -4.83 9.45
CA VAL A 100 -1.99 -3.93 9.60
C VAL A 100 -3.01 -4.63 10.48
N ASP A 101 -3.15 -4.17 11.71
CA ASP A 101 -4.06 -4.75 12.70
C ASP A 101 -5.53 -4.31 12.45
N PRO A 102 -6.53 -5.00 13.04
CA PRO A 102 -7.93 -4.65 12.89
C PRO A 102 -8.22 -3.18 13.24
N GLY A 103 -8.89 -2.46 12.32
CA GLY A 103 -9.22 -1.05 12.46
C GLY A 103 -8.06 -0.08 12.21
N GLU A 104 -6.90 -0.56 11.75
CA GLU A 104 -5.72 0.27 11.49
C GLU A 104 -5.68 0.82 10.05
N THR A 105 -5.01 1.96 9.88
CA THR A 105 -4.59 2.46 8.57
C THR A 105 -3.09 2.74 8.61
N VAL A 106 -2.34 2.10 7.71
CA VAL A 106 -0.88 2.25 7.60
C VAL A 106 -0.53 2.82 6.23
N THR A 107 0.24 3.90 6.21
CA THR A 107 0.83 4.47 4.99
C THR A 107 2.34 4.29 5.03
N THR A 108 2.91 3.73 3.96
CA THR A 108 4.35 3.49 3.81
C THR A 108 4.83 3.84 2.40
N SER A 109 6.11 4.20 2.30
CA SER A 109 6.82 4.26 1.03
C SER A 109 7.23 2.85 0.59
N VAL A 110 7.24 2.61 -0.72
CA VAL A 110 7.85 1.42 -1.33
C VAL A 110 9.33 1.71 -1.52
N GLU A 111 10.11 1.38 -0.50
CA GLU A 111 11.56 1.49 -0.51
C GLU A 111 12.16 0.61 -1.63
N SER A 112 13.32 0.99 -2.16
CA SER A 112 14.03 0.25 -3.23
C SER A 112 13.29 0.10 -4.56
N TRP A 113 12.27 0.93 -4.80
CA TRP A 113 11.64 1.09 -6.10
C TRP A 113 12.41 2.10 -6.98
N GLU A 114 12.71 1.71 -8.22
CA GLU A 114 13.24 2.59 -9.25
C GLU A 114 12.23 2.83 -10.39
N PRO A 115 12.33 3.95 -11.12
CA PRO A 115 11.47 4.18 -12.28
C PRO A 115 11.55 3.07 -13.33
N GLY A 116 10.42 2.39 -13.53
CA GLY A 116 10.32 1.24 -14.43
C GLY A 116 10.00 -0.05 -13.69
N ASP A 117 10.32 -0.12 -12.40
CA ASP A 117 10.05 -1.29 -11.56
C ASP A 117 8.55 -1.48 -11.37
N ASN A 118 8.19 -2.73 -11.13
CA ASN A 118 6.86 -3.10 -10.68
C ASN A 118 6.88 -3.22 -9.16
N THR A 119 5.72 -3.15 -8.54
CA THR A 119 5.57 -3.48 -7.12
C THR A 119 4.68 -4.68 -6.98
N VAL A 120 5.17 -5.70 -6.29
CA VAL A 120 4.39 -6.88 -5.91
C VAL A 120 4.03 -6.75 -4.44
N TYR A 121 2.74 -6.90 -4.14
CA TYR A 121 2.21 -6.94 -2.78
C TYR A 121 1.74 -8.36 -2.49
N LEU A 122 2.47 -9.10 -1.66
CA LEU A 122 2.01 -10.36 -1.09
C LEU A 122 1.19 -10.04 0.16
N ILE A 123 -0.11 -10.21 0.06
CA ILE A 123 -1.09 -9.90 1.09
C ILE A 123 -1.53 -11.23 1.71
N GLU A 124 -1.30 -11.37 3.00
CA GLU A 124 -1.67 -12.55 3.76
C GLU A 124 -2.53 -12.17 4.95
N ARG A 125 -3.73 -12.74 5.00
CA ARG A 125 -4.59 -12.68 6.20
C ARG A 125 -4.00 -13.60 7.27
N ARG A 126 -3.64 -13.03 8.42
CA ARG A 126 -3.08 -13.77 9.56
C ARG A 126 -4.23 -14.35 10.39
N ALA A 127 -4.17 -15.66 10.64
CA ALA A 127 -5.13 -16.43 11.44
C ALA A 127 -6.52 -16.64 10.80
N GLY A 128 -7.30 -17.54 11.41
CA GLY A 128 -8.64 -17.93 10.96
C GLY A 128 -8.70 -19.11 9.95
N PRO A 129 -9.87 -19.77 9.85
CA PRO A 129 -10.11 -20.82 8.86
C PRO A 129 -9.97 -20.32 7.42
N ASP A 130 -10.09 -19.01 7.19
CA ASP A 130 -10.06 -18.36 5.89
C ASP A 130 -8.74 -17.61 5.59
N SER A 131 -7.65 -17.94 6.29
CA SER A 131 -6.33 -17.41 5.93
C SER A 131 -5.93 -17.90 4.54
N SER A 132 -5.65 -16.92 3.68
CA SER A 132 -5.24 -17.04 2.29
C SER A 132 -4.05 -16.12 2.02
N VAL A 133 -3.37 -16.37 0.91
CA VAL A 133 -2.32 -15.50 0.39
C VAL A 133 -2.72 -15.10 -1.01
N ARG A 134 -2.61 -13.80 -1.29
CA ARG A 134 -2.78 -13.24 -2.63
C ARG A 134 -1.64 -12.33 -2.99
N ALA A 135 -1.29 -12.32 -4.27
CA ALA A 135 -0.38 -11.37 -4.85
C ALA A 135 -1.14 -10.35 -5.71
N ASP A 136 -0.91 -9.07 -5.45
CA ASP A 136 -1.30 -8.00 -6.37
C ASP A 136 -0.04 -7.44 -7.05
N ILE A 137 -0.04 -7.38 -8.37
CA ILE A 137 1.04 -6.78 -9.17
C ILE A 137 0.59 -5.42 -9.67
N VAL A 138 1.36 -4.43 -9.29
CA VAL A 138 1.21 -3.07 -9.73
C VAL A 138 2.26 -2.78 -10.82
N THR A 139 1.78 -2.44 -12.01
CA THR A 139 2.62 -2.05 -13.15
C THR A 139 2.42 -0.57 -13.45
N CYS A 140 3.19 0.29 -12.79
CA CYS A 140 3.21 1.71 -13.09
C CYS A 140 4.66 2.20 -13.17
N PRO A 141 5.17 2.48 -14.38
CA PRO A 141 6.59 2.81 -14.56
C PRO A 141 6.94 4.26 -14.21
N GLN A 142 5.98 5.07 -13.74
CA GLN A 142 6.13 6.52 -13.57
C GLN A 142 6.25 6.97 -12.11
N ARG A 143 6.88 8.15 -11.91
CA ARG A 143 6.88 8.99 -10.69
C ARG A 143 5.55 8.98 -9.92
N GLN A 144 5.54 9.11 -8.58
CA GLN A 144 4.33 9.41 -7.77
C GLN A 144 3.13 8.51 -8.06
N GLN A 145 3.31 7.25 -7.68
CA GLN A 145 2.21 6.34 -7.62
C GLN A 145 1.63 6.36 -6.21
N GLU A 146 0.31 6.42 -6.14
CA GLU A 146 -0.44 6.25 -4.91
C GLU A 146 -1.27 4.97 -5.02
N TYR A 147 -1.09 4.10 -4.03
CA TYR A 147 -1.83 2.86 -3.91
C TYR A 147 -2.68 2.85 -2.65
N ASN A 148 -3.92 2.42 -2.78
CA ASN A 148 -4.83 2.29 -1.65
C ASN A 148 -5.45 0.90 -1.65
N TRP A 149 -5.23 0.14 -0.58
CA TRP A 149 -5.96 -1.10 -0.29
C TRP A 149 -6.90 -0.90 0.88
N THR A 150 -8.09 -1.48 0.76
CA THR A 150 -9.03 -1.66 1.86
C THR A 150 -9.31 -3.15 2.01
N PHE A 151 -9.07 -3.68 3.20
CA PHE A 151 -9.37 -5.07 3.56
C PHE A 151 -10.66 -5.13 4.36
N GLU A 152 -11.62 -5.94 3.91
CA GLU A 152 -12.91 -6.16 4.53
C GLU A 152 -13.12 -7.67 4.75
N ASN A 153 -14.07 -8.08 5.59
CA ASN A 153 -14.32 -9.51 5.89
C ASN A 153 -14.56 -10.35 4.61
N SER A 154 -15.20 -9.77 3.58
CA SER A 154 -15.46 -10.44 2.30
C SER A 154 -14.26 -10.50 1.35
N GLY A 155 -13.13 -9.87 1.69
CA GLY A 155 -11.92 -9.80 0.88
C GLY A 155 -11.31 -8.40 0.84
N GLY A 156 -10.20 -8.26 0.11
CA GLY A 156 -9.54 -6.98 -0.12
C GLY A 156 -9.84 -6.38 -1.49
N SER A 157 -9.95 -5.05 -1.55
CA SER A 157 -9.96 -4.30 -2.81
C SER A 157 -8.83 -3.28 -2.83
N GLY A 158 -8.22 -3.09 -4.01
CA GLY A 158 -7.11 -2.18 -4.23
C GLY A 158 -7.41 -1.21 -5.36
N SER A 159 -6.93 0.02 -5.24
CA SER A 159 -6.93 1.00 -6.33
C SER A 159 -5.54 1.64 -6.46
N SER A 160 -5.23 2.05 -7.68
CA SER A 160 -3.96 2.66 -8.02
C SER A 160 -4.17 3.94 -8.81
N VAL A 161 -3.56 5.04 -8.35
CA VAL A 161 -3.42 6.26 -9.13
C VAL A 161 -1.96 6.35 -9.55
N CYS A 162 -1.74 6.18 -10.85
CA CYS A 162 -0.42 6.36 -11.44
C CYS A 162 -0.40 7.75 -12.05
N ALA A 163 0.59 8.56 -11.71
CA ALA A 163 0.68 9.92 -12.20
C ALA A 163 0.48 9.94 -13.72
N SER A 164 -0.52 10.67 -14.19
CA SER A 164 -0.69 10.91 -15.63
C SER A 164 0.43 11.82 -16.09
N SER A 165 1.03 11.52 -17.24
CA SER A 165 1.97 12.41 -17.91
C SER A 165 1.29 13.75 -18.28
N LEU A 166 1.19 14.68 -17.34
CA LEU A 166 0.85 16.08 -17.62
C LEU A 166 2.11 16.93 -17.83
N GLY A 167 3.30 16.34 -17.64
CA GLY A 167 4.59 17.00 -17.87
C GLY A 167 4.87 17.39 -19.34
N TRP A 168 4.14 16.86 -20.33
CA TRP A 168 4.32 17.25 -21.73
C TRP A 168 3.46 18.44 -22.17
N PHE A 169 2.43 18.82 -21.41
CA PHE A 169 1.62 20.00 -21.71
C PHE A 169 2.23 21.31 -21.18
N LEU A 170 3.31 21.23 -20.39
CA LEU A 170 3.97 22.37 -19.77
C LEU A 170 5.45 22.52 -20.17
N ALA A 171 5.88 21.86 -21.26
CA ALA A 171 7.22 21.99 -21.84
C ALA A 171 7.21 22.81 -23.13
#